data_AF-A0A2K5BUC3-F1
#
_entry.id   AF-A0A2K5BUC3-F1
#
_cell.length_a   1.000
_cell.length_b   1.000
_cell.length_c   1.000
_cell.angle_alpha   90.00
_cell.angle_beta   90.00
_cell.angle_gamma   90.00
#
_symmetry.space_group_name_H-M   'P 1'
#
loop_
_entity.id
_entity.type
_entity.pdbx_description
1 polymer ?
#
loop_
_entity_poly.entity_id
_entity_poly.type
_entity_poly.pdbx_seq_one_letter_code
_entity_poly.pdbx_strand_id
1 'polypeptide(L)'
;VPRMSLTPHPVCLLCHLLLLLTALEIGVGAHSLCFDFAIKSWCRPGQPWCKAQGFMNTNLFLQYDSNSNMVKPVGLLGKKVNATSTCGELTQMLGEVGRNLWMLLLDIKPQIKTSGPSTLQAEMFCQHEAERCTGASWQFAINREQSLLFDVMNMTWTAINHEASKIKETWKKDRGLEKYFRKLSMGDCNHWLGEFSEHWEVMPEPT
;
A
#
# COMPACT_ATOMS: atom_id res chain seq x y z
N VAL A 1 -26.61 22.70 11.30
CA VAL A 1 -25.67 21.77 10.63
C VAL A 1 -25.19 22.44 9.35
N PRO A 2 -23.96 22.97 9.26
CA PRO A 2 -23.44 23.44 7.98
C PRO A 2 -22.89 22.23 7.21
N ARG A 3 -23.39 21.98 6.00
CA ARG A 3 -22.73 21.12 5.02
C ARG A 3 -21.52 21.88 4.49
N MET A 4 -20.31 21.44 4.82
CA MET A 4 -19.09 21.89 4.15
C MET A 4 -18.94 21.11 2.85
N SER A 5 -19.10 21.79 1.72
CA SER A 5 -18.69 21.28 0.41
C SER A 5 -17.17 21.28 0.34
N LEU A 6 -16.57 20.09 0.41
CA LEU A 6 -15.17 19.85 0.08
C LEU A 6 -15.02 19.97 -1.43
N THR A 7 -14.60 21.14 -1.90
CA THR A 7 -14.05 21.27 -3.25
C THR A 7 -12.61 20.76 -3.21
N PRO A 8 -12.23 19.77 -4.04
CA PRO A 8 -10.85 19.29 -4.07
C PRO A 8 -9.91 20.41 -4.51
N HIS A 9 -8.80 20.57 -3.79
CA HIS A 9 -7.76 21.54 -4.12
C HIS A 9 -7.21 21.23 -5.54
N PRO A 10 -6.98 22.24 -6.41
CA PRO A 10 -6.56 22.01 -7.80
C PRO A 10 -5.26 21.17 -7.95
N VAL A 11 -4.39 21.19 -6.94
CA VAL A 11 -3.18 20.34 -6.87
C VAL A 11 -3.53 18.87 -6.65
N CYS A 12 -4.56 18.58 -5.85
CA CYS A 12 -5.05 17.24 -5.57
C CYS A 12 -5.73 16.62 -6.80
N LEU A 13 -6.48 17.44 -7.54
CA LEU A 13 -7.04 17.08 -8.85
C LEU A 13 -5.93 16.79 -9.88
N LEU A 14 -4.84 17.56 -9.87
CA LEU A 14 -3.71 17.34 -10.79
C LEU A 14 -2.96 16.05 -10.47
N CYS A 15 -2.73 15.73 -9.20
CA CYS A 15 -2.12 14.46 -8.78
C CYS A 15 -3.03 13.27 -9.10
N HIS A 16 -4.35 13.39 -8.88
CA HIS A 16 -5.31 12.36 -9.32
C HIS A 16 -5.36 12.22 -10.84
N LEU A 17 -5.27 13.31 -11.60
CA LEU A 17 -5.21 13.26 -13.06
C LEU A 17 -3.90 12.62 -13.55
N LEU A 18 -2.77 12.94 -12.93
CA LEU A 18 -1.47 12.33 -13.22
C LEU A 18 -1.49 10.83 -12.89
N LEU A 19 -2.11 10.43 -11.77
CA LEU A 19 -2.35 9.03 -11.42
C LEU A 19 -3.22 8.31 -12.46
N LEU A 20 -4.30 8.97 -12.92
CA LEU A 20 -5.17 8.44 -13.98
C LEU A 20 -4.46 8.37 -15.34
N LEU A 21 -3.56 9.30 -15.65
CA LEU A 21 -2.77 9.31 -16.88
C LEU A 21 -1.70 8.21 -16.87
N THR A 22 -1.02 7.99 -15.74
CA THR A 22 -0.13 6.82 -15.57
C THR A 22 -0.90 5.50 -15.57
N ALA A 23 -2.16 5.53 -15.13
CA ALA A 23 -3.07 4.38 -15.17
C ALA A 23 -3.92 4.30 -16.46
N LEU A 24 -3.69 5.15 -17.46
CA LEU A 24 -4.36 5.07 -18.77
C LEU A 24 -3.41 4.54 -19.85
N GLU A 25 -2.10 4.56 -19.61
CA GLU A 25 -1.14 3.68 -20.29
C GLU A 25 -1.24 2.22 -19.77
N ILE A 26 -2.46 1.73 -19.52
CA ILE A 26 -2.69 0.29 -19.33
C ILE A 26 -2.57 -0.32 -20.72
N GLY A 27 -1.36 -0.78 -21.03
CA GLY A 27 -1.16 -1.76 -22.09
C GLY A 27 -2.13 -2.92 -21.86
N VAL A 28 -2.80 -3.36 -22.92
CA VAL A 28 -3.58 -4.60 -22.94
C VAL A 28 -2.65 -5.73 -22.46
N GLY A 29 -2.88 -6.25 -21.24
CA GLY A 29 -2.04 -7.29 -20.62
C GLY A 29 -1.22 -6.87 -19.39
N ALA A 30 -1.41 -5.66 -18.84
CA ALA A 30 -0.76 -5.27 -17.58
C ALA A 30 -1.58 -5.71 -16.36
N HIS A 31 -0.95 -6.42 -15.41
CA HIS A 31 -1.53 -6.77 -14.11
C HIS A 31 -0.89 -5.93 -13.01
N SER A 32 -1.67 -5.59 -11.98
CA SER A 32 -1.21 -4.81 -10.84
C SER A 32 -1.71 -5.38 -9.52
N LEU A 33 -0.84 -5.34 -8.51
CA LEU A 33 -1.12 -5.76 -7.15
C LEU A 33 -0.82 -4.59 -6.22
N CYS A 34 -1.80 -4.27 -5.40
CA CYS A 34 -1.73 -3.19 -4.43
C CYS A 34 -2.09 -3.69 -3.04
N PHE A 35 -1.35 -3.25 -2.03
CA PHE A 35 -1.70 -3.45 -0.63
C PHE A 35 -1.76 -2.10 0.10
N ASP A 36 -2.93 -1.77 0.63
CA ASP A 36 -3.14 -0.59 1.47
C ASP A 36 -3.09 -1.00 2.94
N PHE A 37 -2.20 -0.39 3.70
CA PHE A 37 -2.04 -0.58 5.14
C PHE A 37 -2.51 0.65 5.89
N ALA A 38 -3.34 0.45 6.91
CA ALA A 38 -3.75 1.48 7.85
C ALA A 38 -3.23 1.14 9.26
N ILE A 39 -2.26 1.93 9.72
CA ILE A 39 -1.54 1.76 10.97
C ILE A 39 -1.90 2.86 11.96
N LYS A 40 -2.06 2.49 13.22
CA LYS A 40 -2.32 3.41 14.34
C LYS A 40 -1.24 3.27 15.39
N SER A 41 -0.68 4.39 15.85
CA SER A 41 0.33 4.40 16.91
C SER A 41 -0.23 3.92 18.26
N TRP A 42 -1.56 4.01 18.44
CA TRP A 42 -2.26 3.58 19.64
C TRP A 42 -3.70 3.19 19.30
N CYS A 43 -4.22 2.16 19.98
CA CYS A 43 -5.59 1.66 19.86
C CYS A 43 -6.14 1.27 21.24
N ARG A 44 -7.48 1.25 21.36
CA ARG A 44 -8.13 0.68 22.54
C ARG A 44 -7.97 -0.86 22.55
N PRO A 45 -8.02 -1.51 23.72
CA PRO A 45 -8.07 -2.97 23.79
C PRO A 45 -9.16 -3.54 22.88
N GLY A 46 -8.84 -4.60 22.14
CA GLY A 46 -9.75 -5.23 21.17
C GLY A 46 -9.88 -4.50 19.83
N GLN A 47 -9.21 -3.37 19.60
CA GLN A 47 -9.14 -2.73 18.28
C GLN A 47 -7.79 -3.02 17.60
N PRO A 48 -7.79 -3.35 16.30
CA PRO A 48 -6.55 -3.65 15.59
C PRO A 48 -5.74 -2.37 15.37
N TRP A 49 -4.43 -2.47 15.63
CA TRP A 49 -3.46 -1.41 15.39
C TRP A 49 -3.01 -1.37 13.92
N CYS A 50 -3.15 -2.48 13.19
CA CYS A 50 -2.94 -2.56 11.75
C CYS A 50 -4.14 -3.21 11.07
N LYS A 51 -4.57 -2.62 9.95
CA LYS A 51 -5.44 -3.25 8.96
C LYS A 51 -4.74 -3.20 7.62
N ALA A 52 -4.95 -4.22 6.79
CA ALA A 52 -4.48 -4.20 5.41
C ALA A 52 -5.58 -4.67 4.45
N GLN A 53 -5.55 -4.18 3.22
CA GLN A 53 -6.42 -4.58 2.12
C GLN A 53 -5.55 -4.88 0.90
N GLY A 54 -5.87 -5.95 0.17
CA GLY A 54 -5.17 -6.35 -1.05
C GLY A 54 -6.08 -6.22 -2.27
N PHE A 55 -5.54 -5.63 -3.34
CA PHE A 55 -6.26 -5.34 -4.58
C PHE A 55 -5.51 -5.90 -5.78
N MET A 56 -6.24 -6.60 -6.65
CA MET A 56 -5.73 -7.08 -7.95
C MET A 56 -6.44 -6.29 -9.05
N ASN A 57 -5.71 -5.52 -9.87
CA ASN A 57 -6.30 -4.67 -10.92
C ASN A 57 -7.48 -3.82 -10.39
N THR A 58 -7.33 -3.22 -9.20
CA THR A 58 -8.35 -2.47 -8.42
C THR A 58 -9.42 -3.29 -7.69
N ASN A 59 -9.53 -4.60 -7.92
CA ASN A 59 -10.52 -5.44 -7.26
C ASN A 59 -10.02 -5.92 -5.90
N LEU A 60 -10.76 -5.56 -4.84
CA LEU A 60 -10.50 -6.04 -3.48
C LEU A 60 -10.68 -7.57 -3.43
N PHE A 61 -9.62 -8.28 -3.05
CA PHE A 61 -9.66 -9.75 -2.92
C PHE A 61 -9.28 -10.26 -1.53
N LEU A 62 -8.73 -9.41 -0.65
CA LEU A 62 -8.48 -9.80 0.72
C LEU A 62 -8.50 -8.62 1.70
N GLN A 63 -8.71 -8.97 2.97
CA GLN A 63 -8.55 -8.07 4.11
C GLN A 63 -7.72 -8.76 5.19
N TYR A 64 -7.01 -7.98 5.99
CA TYR A 64 -6.25 -8.45 7.14
C TYR A 64 -6.42 -7.47 8.31
N ASP A 65 -6.42 -7.98 9.53
CA ASP A 65 -6.33 -7.17 10.73
C ASP A 65 -5.43 -7.80 11.79
N SER A 66 -4.75 -6.96 12.56
CA SER A 66 -3.76 -7.38 13.55
C SER A 66 -4.34 -8.08 14.78
N ASN A 67 -5.67 -8.09 14.96
CA ASN A 67 -6.28 -8.79 16.09
C ASN A 67 -6.41 -10.28 15.78
N SER A 68 -6.97 -10.61 14.61
CA SER A 68 -7.04 -12.01 14.17
C SER A 68 -5.69 -12.51 13.68
N ASN A 69 -4.83 -11.61 13.17
CA ASN A 69 -3.59 -11.96 12.47
C ASN A 69 -3.83 -13.01 11.38
N MET A 70 -4.94 -12.83 10.64
CA MET A 70 -5.37 -13.75 9.59
C MET A 70 -5.92 -12.97 8.40
N VAL A 71 -5.65 -13.49 7.21
CA VAL A 71 -6.28 -13.02 5.99
C VAL A 71 -7.75 -13.47 5.95
N LYS A 72 -8.61 -12.55 5.51
CA LYS A 72 -10.02 -12.76 5.23
C LYS A 72 -10.22 -12.62 3.72
N PRO A 73 -10.55 -13.70 2.99
CA PRO A 73 -10.75 -13.63 1.56
C PRO A 73 -12.01 -12.83 1.19
N VAL A 74 -11.94 -12.10 0.08
CA VAL A 74 -13.06 -11.35 -0.50
C VAL A 74 -13.25 -11.77 -1.95
N GLY A 75 -14.49 -11.97 -2.37
CA GLY A 75 -14.82 -12.37 -3.75
C GLY A 75 -14.30 -13.76 -4.13
N LEU A 76 -14.35 -14.07 -5.43
CA LEU A 76 -13.90 -15.37 -5.95
C LEU A 76 -12.38 -15.49 -5.98
N LEU A 77 -11.66 -14.43 -6.39
CA LEU A 77 -10.19 -14.42 -6.38
C LEU A 77 -9.65 -14.67 -4.96
N GLY A 78 -10.18 -13.96 -3.96
CA GLY A 78 -9.79 -14.14 -2.57
C GLY A 78 -9.98 -15.58 -2.09
N LYS A 79 -11.08 -16.23 -2.45
CA LYS A 79 -11.33 -17.64 -2.11
C LYS A 79 -10.33 -18.59 -2.77
N LYS A 80 -9.96 -18.34 -4.05
CA LYS A 80 -8.94 -19.13 -4.74
C LYS A 80 -7.58 -18.98 -4.06
N VAL A 81 -7.12 -17.74 -3.83
CA VAL A 81 -5.86 -17.44 -3.14
C VAL A 81 -5.85 -18.02 -1.72
N ASN A 82 -6.97 -17.98 -1.00
CA ASN A 82 -7.03 -18.55 0.35
C ASN A 82 -6.99 -20.08 0.38
N ALA A 83 -7.24 -20.76 -0.74
CA ALA A 83 -7.18 -22.20 -0.86
C ALA A 83 -5.78 -22.72 -1.28
N THR A 84 -4.86 -21.83 -1.66
CA THR A 84 -3.49 -22.19 -2.02
C THR A 84 -2.63 -22.36 -0.76
N SER A 85 -1.47 -23.01 -0.91
CA SER A 85 -0.45 -23.06 0.13
C SER A 85 0.12 -21.69 0.48
N THR A 86 -0.04 -20.70 -0.40
CA THR A 86 0.59 -19.39 -0.28
C THR A 86 -0.15 -18.39 0.61
N CYS A 87 -1.39 -18.70 1.01
CA CYS A 87 -2.14 -17.89 1.97
C CYS A 87 -1.40 -17.70 3.32
N GLY A 88 -0.67 -18.72 3.77
CA GLY A 88 0.13 -18.65 5.00
C GLY A 88 1.27 -17.63 4.89
N GLU A 89 2.01 -17.68 3.78
CA GLU A 89 3.11 -16.75 3.49
C GLU A 89 2.61 -15.31 3.33
N LEU A 90 1.47 -15.14 2.66
CA LEU A 90 0.81 -13.84 2.53
C LEU A 90 0.39 -13.27 3.87
N THR A 91 -0.21 -14.10 4.75
CA THR A 91 -0.59 -13.69 6.10
C THR A 91 0.63 -13.27 6.93
N GLN A 92 1.72 -14.03 6.85
CA GLN A 92 2.98 -13.71 7.52
C GLN A 92 3.55 -12.37 7.02
N MET A 93 3.61 -12.19 5.69
CA MET A 93 4.10 -10.96 5.07
C MET A 93 3.29 -9.74 5.53
N LEU A 94 1.95 -9.80 5.50
CA LEU A 94 1.10 -8.69 5.93
C LEU A 94 1.33 -8.32 7.41
N GLY A 95 1.53 -9.33 8.27
CA GLY A 95 1.85 -9.10 9.68
C GLY A 95 3.24 -8.52 9.92
N GLU A 96 4.25 -8.93 9.14
CA GLU A 96 5.60 -8.37 9.17
C GLU A 96 5.63 -6.93 8.66
N VAL A 97 5.01 -6.67 7.51
CA VAL A 97 4.90 -5.32 6.94
C VAL A 97 4.15 -4.39 7.88
N GLY A 98 3.02 -4.82 8.43
CA GLY A 98 2.27 -4.07 9.42
C GLY A 98 3.16 -3.67 10.62
N ARG A 99 3.90 -4.62 11.19
CA ARG A 99 4.81 -4.35 12.33
C ARG A 99 5.92 -3.37 11.96
N ASN A 100 6.54 -3.53 10.79
CA ASN A 100 7.61 -2.65 10.33
C ASN A 100 7.09 -1.22 10.10
N LEU A 101 5.93 -1.06 9.47
CA LEU A 101 5.28 0.25 9.30
C LEU A 101 4.88 0.88 10.65
N TRP A 102 4.47 0.06 11.63
CA TRP A 102 4.18 0.53 12.98
C TRP A 102 5.43 1.05 13.67
N MET A 103 6.57 0.35 13.57
CA MET A 103 7.85 0.85 14.09
C MET A 103 8.24 2.17 13.41
N LEU A 104 8.14 2.26 12.08
CA LEU A 104 8.42 3.49 11.34
C LEU A 104 7.53 4.65 11.81
N LEU A 105 6.24 4.42 12.05
CA LEU A 105 5.33 5.43 12.58
C LEU A 105 5.76 5.92 13.98
N LEU A 106 6.24 5.02 14.84
CA LEU A 106 6.74 5.39 16.16
C LEU A 106 8.03 6.21 16.09
N ASP A 107 8.95 5.85 15.20
CA ASP A 107 10.23 6.54 15.02
C ASP A 107 10.07 7.97 14.49
N ILE A 108 9.09 8.19 13.62
CA ILE A 108 8.80 9.53 13.08
C ILE A 108 7.88 10.34 13.98
N LYS A 109 7.21 9.73 14.97
CA LYS A 109 6.24 10.41 15.84
C LYS A 109 6.77 11.71 16.46
N PRO A 110 8.03 11.80 16.93
CA PRO A 110 8.59 13.06 17.46
C PRO A 110 8.69 14.19 16.42
N GLN A 111 8.60 13.86 15.13
CA GLN A 111 8.64 14.81 14.02
C GLN A 111 7.23 15.28 13.59
N ILE A 112 6.18 14.60 14.05
CA ILE A 112 4.78 14.92 13.73
C ILE A 112 4.25 15.94 14.75
N LYS A 113 3.65 17.02 14.26
CA LYS A 113 3.03 18.07 15.10
C LYS A 113 1.64 17.63 15.60
N THR A 114 1.57 16.59 16.43
CA THR A 114 0.31 16.17 17.08
C THR A 114 0.54 15.67 18.50
N SER A 115 -0.39 16.01 19.40
CA SER A 115 -0.40 15.51 20.78
C SER A 115 -1.15 14.18 20.93
N GLY A 116 -1.93 13.78 19.91
CA GLY A 116 -2.76 12.58 19.92
C GLY A 116 -2.12 11.35 19.28
N PRO A 117 -2.85 10.22 19.23
CA PRO A 117 -2.47 9.06 18.43
C PRO A 117 -2.24 9.47 16.96
N SER A 118 -1.12 9.04 16.40
CA SER A 118 -0.78 9.27 14.99
C SER A 118 -1.22 8.07 14.16
N THR A 119 -1.49 8.31 12.87
CA THR A 119 -1.81 7.26 11.91
C THR A 119 -0.88 7.32 10.72
N LEU A 120 -0.55 6.15 10.17
CA LEU A 120 0.16 6.00 8.90
C LEU A 120 -0.71 5.16 7.97
N GLN A 121 -1.01 5.68 6.80
CA GLN A 121 -1.45 4.88 5.67
C GLN A 121 -0.25 4.65 4.75
N ALA A 122 -0.08 3.43 4.29
CA ALA A 122 1.00 3.05 3.38
C ALA A 122 0.42 2.17 2.29
N GLU A 123 0.48 2.64 1.05
CA GLU A 123 0.06 1.88 -0.12
C GLU A 123 1.30 1.37 -0.84
N MET A 124 1.45 0.06 -0.91
CA MET A 124 2.45 -0.60 -1.74
C MET A 124 1.83 -0.98 -3.07
N PHE A 125 2.51 -0.67 -4.17
CA PHE A 125 2.07 -0.99 -5.52
C PHE A 125 3.19 -1.72 -6.29
N CYS A 126 2.81 -2.74 -7.06
CA CYS A 126 3.64 -3.31 -8.11
C CYS A 126 2.79 -3.64 -9.35
N GLN A 127 3.42 -3.55 -10.53
CA GLN A 127 2.80 -3.79 -11.82
C GLN A 127 3.73 -4.59 -12.73
N HIS A 128 3.13 -5.50 -13.49
CA HIS A 128 3.80 -6.27 -14.53
C HIS A 128 3.17 -6.07 -15.89
N GLU A 129 4.02 -6.14 -16.90
CA GLU A 129 3.65 -6.32 -18.30
C GLU A 129 4.57 -7.38 -18.90
N ALA A 130 3.99 -8.40 -19.56
CA ALA A 130 4.75 -9.52 -20.15
C ALA A 130 5.81 -10.12 -19.19
N GLU A 131 5.40 -10.46 -17.96
CA GLU A 131 6.23 -11.03 -16.87
C GLU A 131 7.37 -10.13 -16.37
N ARG A 132 7.42 -8.87 -16.81
CA ARG A 132 8.42 -7.89 -16.35
C ARG A 132 7.76 -6.88 -15.42
N CYS A 133 8.45 -6.60 -14.32
CA CYS A 133 8.07 -5.50 -13.45
C CYS A 133 8.26 -4.16 -14.17
N THR A 134 7.16 -3.47 -14.44
CA THR A 134 7.11 -2.16 -15.11
C THR A 134 6.86 -1.02 -14.14
N GLY A 135 6.29 -1.30 -12.96
CA GLY A 135 6.02 -0.30 -11.94
C GLY A 135 6.16 -0.85 -10.53
N ALA A 136 6.73 -0.06 -9.63
CA ALA A 136 6.82 -0.35 -8.21
C ALA A 136 6.93 0.96 -7.40
N SER A 137 6.04 1.15 -6.42
CA SER A 137 6.03 2.37 -5.61
C SER A 137 5.46 2.15 -4.21
N TRP A 138 5.76 3.11 -3.32
CA TRP A 138 5.07 3.26 -2.05
C TRP A 138 4.52 4.68 -1.89
N GLN A 139 3.27 4.79 -1.47
CA GLN A 139 2.65 6.07 -1.10
C GLN A 139 2.37 6.08 0.41
N PHE A 140 2.65 7.20 1.07
CA PHE A 140 2.45 7.34 2.51
C PHE A 140 1.59 8.56 2.83
N ALA A 141 0.58 8.36 3.66
CA ALA A 141 -0.19 9.44 4.25
C ALA A 141 -0.08 9.40 5.79
N ILE A 142 0.29 10.52 6.38
CA ILE A 142 0.46 10.65 7.84
C ILE A 142 -0.70 11.50 8.36
N ASN A 143 -1.40 11.01 9.38
CA ASN A 143 -2.60 11.66 9.93
C ASN A 143 -3.64 12.04 8.85
N ARG A 144 -3.78 11.19 7.81
CA ARG A 144 -4.69 11.35 6.65
C ARG A 144 -4.29 12.42 5.64
N GLU A 145 -3.08 12.98 5.76
CA GLU A 145 -2.52 13.89 4.78
C GLU A 145 -1.47 13.15 3.95
N GLN A 146 -1.55 13.22 2.62
CA GLN A 146 -0.54 12.64 1.74
C GLN A 146 0.81 13.32 1.99
N SER A 147 1.83 12.53 2.26
CA SER A 147 3.11 13.03 2.79
C SER A 147 4.29 12.67 1.88
N LEU A 148 4.42 11.40 1.50
CA LEU A 148 5.62 10.90 0.80
C LEU A 148 5.23 9.95 -0.32
N LEU A 149 6.01 9.99 -1.40
CA LEU A 149 6.04 8.99 -2.46
C LEU A 149 7.46 8.44 -2.56
N PHE A 150 7.59 7.11 -2.60
CA PHE A 150 8.82 6.43 -2.94
C PHE A 150 8.63 5.70 -4.27
N ASP A 151 9.25 6.23 -5.31
CA ASP A 151 9.39 5.55 -6.58
C ASP A 151 10.52 4.53 -6.45
N VAL A 152 10.16 3.24 -6.37
CA VAL A 152 11.10 2.15 -6.17
C VAL A 152 11.87 1.85 -7.46
N MET A 153 11.27 2.12 -8.63
CA MET A 153 11.94 1.90 -9.92
C MET A 153 13.14 2.83 -10.07
N ASN A 154 12.96 4.10 -9.69
CA ASN A 154 13.98 5.13 -9.78
C ASN A 154 14.70 5.41 -8.45
N MET A 155 14.41 4.64 -7.40
CA MET A 155 14.96 4.82 -6.05
C MET A 155 14.83 6.26 -5.52
N THR A 156 13.70 6.91 -5.83
CA THR A 156 13.51 8.34 -5.60
C THR A 156 12.43 8.62 -4.57
N TRP A 157 12.79 9.35 -3.53
CA TRP A 157 11.87 9.84 -2.51
C TRP A 157 11.40 11.27 -2.83
N THR A 158 10.10 11.47 -2.83
CA THR A 158 9.45 12.77 -3.03
C THR A 158 8.61 13.12 -1.80
N ALA A 159 8.79 14.35 -1.28
CA ALA A 159 7.91 14.90 -0.25
C ALA A 159 6.80 15.70 -0.91
N ILE A 160 5.57 15.45 -0.50
CA ILE A 160 4.35 16.08 -1.05
C ILE A 160 4.07 17.40 -0.33
N ASN A 161 4.38 17.49 0.96
CA ASN A 161 4.26 18.70 1.76
C ASN A 161 5.55 19.05 2.52
N HIS A 162 5.59 20.26 3.07
CA HIS A 162 6.77 20.77 3.77
C HIS A 162 7.03 19.99 5.07
N GLU A 163 5.98 19.59 5.77
CA GLU A 163 6.00 18.79 6.99
C GLU A 163 6.71 17.45 6.79
N ALA A 164 6.50 16.80 5.64
CA ALA A 164 7.10 15.52 5.31
C ALA A 164 8.58 15.60 4.91
N SER A 165 9.12 16.80 4.64
CA SER A 165 10.51 16.95 4.17
C SER A 165 11.52 16.42 5.18
N LYS A 166 11.30 16.64 6.48
CA LYS A 166 12.20 16.13 7.53
C LYS A 166 12.15 14.59 7.63
N ILE A 167 10.97 14.02 7.45
CA ILE A 167 10.75 12.57 7.44
C ILE A 167 11.44 11.95 6.22
N LYS A 168 11.27 12.56 5.04
CA LYS A 168 11.96 12.16 3.81
C LYS A 168 13.47 12.08 4.00
N GLU A 169 14.09 13.11 4.56
CA GLU A 169 15.54 13.14 4.79
C GLU A 169 16.01 12.10 5.83
N THR A 170 15.12 11.71 6.75
CA THR A 170 15.39 10.63 7.71
C THR A 170 15.37 9.27 7.00
N TRP A 171 14.27 8.96 6.31
CA TRP A 171 14.05 7.67 5.65
C TRP A 171 15.00 7.45 4.47
N LYS A 172 15.30 8.48 3.68
CA LYS A 172 16.24 8.40 2.56
C LYS A 172 17.67 7.99 2.97
N LYS A 173 18.07 8.28 4.21
CA LYS A 173 19.40 7.90 4.72
C LYS A 173 19.46 6.46 5.22
N ASP A 174 18.31 5.84 5.45
CA ASP A 174 18.21 4.47 5.91
C ASP A 174 18.30 3.49 4.72
N ARG A 175 19.51 2.99 4.48
CA ARG A 175 19.77 1.98 3.44
C ARG A 175 19.07 0.64 3.71
N GLY A 176 18.74 0.34 4.98
CA GLY A 176 17.99 -0.86 5.34
C GLY A 176 16.54 -0.74 4.89
N LEU A 177 15.92 0.41 5.17
CA LEU A 177 14.55 0.72 4.76
C LEU A 177 14.40 0.70 3.23
N GLU A 178 15.35 1.30 2.52
CA GLU A 178 15.38 1.29 1.05
C GLU A 178 15.41 -0.15 0.50
N LYS A 179 16.33 -0.99 1.01
CA LYS A 179 16.45 -2.39 0.60
C LYS A 179 15.18 -3.18 0.92
N TYR A 180 14.56 -2.90 2.06
CA TYR A 180 13.34 -3.55 2.50
C TYR A 180 12.17 -3.26 1.55
N PHE A 181 11.91 -2.00 1.24
CA PHE A 181 10.85 -1.63 0.28
C PHE A 181 11.14 -2.14 -1.13
N ARG A 182 12.40 -2.13 -1.55
CA ARG A 182 12.81 -2.71 -2.84
C ARG A 182 12.51 -4.21 -2.89
N LYS A 183 12.88 -4.96 -1.84
CA LYS A 183 12.60 -6.41 -1.78
C LYS A 183 11.09 -6.68 -1.83
N LEU A 184 10.30 -5.93 -1.06
CA LEU A 184 8.86 -6.13 -1.02
C LEU A 184 8.19 -5.80 -2.35
N SER A 185 8.46 -4.64 -2.94
CA SER A 185 7.74 -4.21 -4.15
C SER A 185 8.26 -4.84 -5.43
N MET A 186 9.58 -5.02 -5.56
CA MET A 186 10.17 -5.57 -6.79
C MET A 186 10.49 -7.08 -6.71
N GLY A 187 10.44 -7.67 -5.51
CA GLY A 187 10.65 -9.10 -5.30
C GLY A 187 9.36 -9.79 -4.93
N ASP A 188 8.93 -9.64 -3.67
CA ASP A 188 7.83 -10.42 -3.09
C ASP A 188 6.49 -10.10 -3.78
N CYS A 189 6.15 -8.82 -3.96
CA CYS A 189 4.93 -8.38 -4.65
C CYS A 189 4.88 -8.87 -6.10
N ASN A 190 6.03 -8.84 -6.79
CA ASN A 190 6.14 -9.33 -8.16
C ASN A 190 5.90 -10.84 -8.26
N HIS A 191 6.40 -11.61 -7.29
CA HIS A 191 6.12 -13.03 -7.20
C HIS A 191 4.63 -13.29 -6.96
N TRP A 192 4.02 -12.58 -6.00
CA TRP A 192 2.58 -12.69 -5.71
C TRP A 192 1.70 -12.32 -6.89
N LEU A 193 2.07 -11.27 -7.63
CA LEU A 193 1.33 -10.82 -8.80
C LEU A 193 1.28 -11.91 -9.87
N GLY A 194 2.39 -12.61 -10.12
CA GLY A 194 2.42 -13.74 -11.05
C GLY A 194 1.46 -14.85 -10.64
N GLU A 195 1.54 -15.31 -9.39
CA GLU A 195 0.66 -16.38 -8.90
C GLU A 195 -0.82 -16.00 -8.92
N PHE A 196 -1.16 -14.77 -8.52
CA PHE A 196 -2.55 -14.35 -8.46
C PHE A 196 -3.13 -14.09 -9.85
N SER A 197 -2.30 -13.78 -10.85
CA SER A 197 -2.72 -13.60 -12.24
C SER A 197 -3.28 -14.90 -12.83
N GLU A 198 -2.66 -16.05 -12.54
CA GLU A 198 -3.17 -17.36 -12.97
C GLU A 198 -4.60 -17.64 -12.46
N HIS A 199 -4.92 -17.15 -11.26
CA HIS A 199 -6.26 -17.29 -10.68
C HIS A 199 -7.26 -16.26 -11.20
N TRP A 200 -6.76 -15.12 -11.66
CA TRP A 200 -7.53 -14.02 -12.23
C TRP A 200 -7.99 -14.30 -13.66
N GLU A 201 -7.14 -14.83 -14.54
CA GLU A 201 -7.50 -15.13 -15.94
C GLU A 201 -8.62 -16.17 -16.09
N VAL A 202 -8.82 -16.99 -15.05
CA VAL A 202 -9.90 -18.00 -14.98
C VAL A 202 -11.22 -17.39 -14.47
N MET A 203 -11.31 -16.08 -14.32
CA MET A 203 -12.54 -15.38 -13.93
C MET A 203 -13.30 -14.93 -15.17
N PRO A 204 -14.62 -15.23 -15.28
CA PRO A 204 -15.43 -14.61 -16.33
C PRO A 204 -15.50 -13.10 -16.11
N GLU A 205 -15.51 -12.32 -17.19
CA GLU A 205 -15.71 -10.87 -17.09
C GLU A 205 -17.03 -10.55 -16.36
N PRO A 206 -17.07 -9.50 -15.53
CA PRO A 206 -18.31 -9.04 -14.94
C PRO A 206 -19.30 -8.71 -16.06
N THR A 207 -20.46 -9.37 -16.03
CA THR A 207 -21.56 -9.19 -16.98
C THR A 207 -22.34 -7.90 -16.70
#